data_AF-A0A1Y1Q7E5-F1
#
_entry.id   AF-A0A1Y1Q7E5-F1
#
_cell.length_a   1.000
_cell.length_b   1.000
_cell.length_c   1.000
_cell.angle_alpha   90.00
_cell.angle_beta   90.00
_cell.angle_gamma   90.00
#
_symmetry.space_group_name_H-M   'P 1'
#
loop_
_entity.id
_entity.type
_entity.pdbx_description
1 polymer ?
#
loop_
_entity_poly.entity_id
_entity_poly.type
_entity_poly.pdbx_seq_one_letter_code
_entity_poly.pdbx_strand_id
1 'polypeptide(L)'
;MTAGDYTVVLEDLHPCSVADDLQGWQQALADLETAWFAPALRAMQSGQCSISVTACDGRLLHCQRPSPWKFWGTPPATWEQLS
;
A
#
# COMPACT_ATOMS: atom_id res chain seq x y z
N MET A 1 -18.74 15.41 -9.19
CA MET A 1 -17.57 15.16 -8.32
C MET A 1 -16.34 15.27 -9.21
N THR A 2 -15.50 16.27 -9.03
CA THR A 2 -14.25 16.41 -9.80
C THR A 2 -13.31 15.29 -9.41
N ALA A 3 -12.95 14.43 -10.37
CA ALA A 3 -11.84 13.53 -10.20
C ALA A 3 -10.57 14.37 -10.01
N GLY A 4 -9.83 14.10 -8.95
CA GLY A 4 -8.56 14.77 -8.64
C GLY A 4 -7.57 13.74 -8.15
N ASP A 5 -6.30 13.96 -8.45
CA ASP A 5 -5.22 13.13 -7.97
C ASP A 5 -4.78 13.63 -6.58
N TYR A 6 -4.72 12.72 -5.62
CA TYR A 6 -4.31 13.01 -4.25
C TYR A 6 -3.08 12.18 -3.91
N THR A 7 -2.12 12.80 -3.24
CA THR A 7 -0.93 12.13 -2.71
C THR A 7 -0.91 12.30 -1.20
N VAL A 8 -0.78 11.19 -0.50
CA VAL A 8 -0.64 11.14 0.95
C VAL A 8 0.70 10.51 1.26
N VAL A 9 1.47 11.15 2.14
CA VAL A 9 2.73 10.62 2.65
C VAL A 9 2.45 10.01 4.01
N LEU A 10 2.84 8.74 4.19
CA LEU A 10 2.69 8.01 5.44
C LEU A 10 4.08 7.93 6.11
N GLU A 11 4.30 8.75 7.13
CA GLU A 11 5.60 8.89 7.80
C GLU A 11 5.62 8.29 9.21
N ASP A 12 4.50 7.72 9.68
CA ASP A 12 4.30 7.23 11.05
C ASP A 12 5.29 6.13 11.47
N LEU A 13 5.86 5.39 10.51
CA LEU A 13 6.88 4.36 10.77
C LEU A 13 8.28 4.94 10.96
N HIS A 14 8.55 6.15 10.45
CA HIS A 14 9.90 6.71 10.41
C HIS A 14 10.53 6.89 11.80
N PRO A 15 9.82 7.43 12.82
CA PRO A 15 10.39 7.59 14.17
C PRO A 15 10.79 6.25 14.80
N CYS A 16 9.96 5.21 14.67
CA CYS A 16 10.23 3.89 15.22
C CYS A 16 11.41 3.21 14.51
N SER A 17 11.54 3.40 13.20
CA SER A 17 12.71 2.91 12.44
C SER A 17 14.01 3.59 12.86
N VAL A 18 13.99 4.90 13.15
CA VAL A 18 15.18 5.63 13.62
C VAL A 18 15.59 5.22 15.03
N ALA A 19 14.60 4.92 15.89
CA ALA A 19 14.83 4.51 17.28
C ALA A 19 15.20 3.01 17.45
N ASP A 20 15.22 2.22 16.36
CA ASP A 20 15.34 0.75 16.40
C ASP A 20 14.29 0.08 17.31
N ASP A 21 13.12 0.72 17.44
CA ASP A 21 12.02 0.23 18.27
C ASP A 21 11.10 -0.66 17.43
N LEU A 22 11.41 -1.96 17.46
CA LEU A 22 10.64 -2.97 16.74
C LEU A 22 9.17 -3.03 17.20
N GLN A 23 8.91 -2.88 18.51
CA GLN A 23 7.56 -3.00 19.04
C GLN A 23 6.72 -1.78 18.65
N GLY A 24 7.28 -0.57 18.77
CA GLY A 24 6.66 0.65 18.29
C GLY A 24 6.41 0.61 16.78
N TRP A 25 7.35 0.07 16.01
CA TRP A 25 7.20 -0.08 14.57
C TRP A 25 6.04 -1.01 14.19
N GLN A 26 5.91 -2.16 14.87
CA GLN A 26 4.79 -3.08 14.64
C GLN A 26 3.44 -2.45 14.96
N GLN A 27 3.36 -1.69 16.05
CA GLN A 27 2.13 -0.99 16.42
C GLN A 27 1.77 0.10 15.40
N ALA A 28 2.73 0.94 15.02
CA ALA A 28 2.52 1.97 14.02
C ALA A 28 2.10 1.38 12.66
N LEU A 29 2.62 0.20 12.30
CA LEU A 29 2.19 -0.50 11.09
C LEU A 29 0.74 -0.98 11.18
N ALA A 30 0.33 -1.54 12.33
CA ALA A 30 -1.05 -1.96 12.55
C ALA A 30 -2.04 -0.77 12.51
N ASP A 31 -1.60 0.38 13.01
CA ASP A 31 -2.38 1.62 12.98
C ASP A 31 -2.53 2.13 11.54
N LEU A 32 -1.46 2.11 10.75
CA LEU A 32 -1.50 2.43 9.31
C LEU A 32 -2.40 1.48 8.53
N GLU A 33 -2.37 0.18 8.85
CA GLU A 33 -3.26 -0.80 8.23
C GLU A 33 -4.72 -0.46 8.48
N THR A 34 -5.06 -0.14 9.71
CA THR A 34 -6.44 0.16 10.12
C THR A 34 -6.92 1.50 9.55
N ALA A 35 -6.08 2.54 9.59
CA ALA A 35 -6.45 3.89 9.21
C ALA A 35 -6.39 4.13 7.69
N TRP A 36 -5.43 3.52 7.00
CA TRP A 36 -5.14 3.82 5.59
C TRP A 36 -5.32 2.62 4.67
N PHE A 37 -4.62 1.51 4.91
CA PHE A 37 -4.61 0.41 3.93
C PHE A 37 -5.95 -0.31 3.81
N ALA A 38 -6.60 -0.64 4.93
CA ALA A 38 -7.88 -1.34 4.91
C ALA A 38 -9.01 -0.51 4.28
N PRO A 39 -9.20 0.79 4.61
CA PRO A 39 -10.17 1.64 3.93
C PRO A 39 -9.86 1.83 2.45
N ALA A 40 -8.59 2.05 2.10
CA ALA A 40 -8.19 2.24 0.71
C ALA A 40 -8.42 0.97 -0.13
N LEU A 41 -8.12 -0.21 0.42
CA LEU A 41 -8.44 -1.50 -0.21
C LEU A 41 -9.94 -1.64 -0.49
N ARG A 42 -10.81 -1.29 0.46
CA ARG A 42 -12.28 -1.32 0.26
C ARG A 42 -12.72 -0.35 -0.83
N ALA A 43 -12.18 0.86 -0.83
CA ALA A 43 -12.47 1.88 -1.84
C ALA A 43 -12.04 1.42 -3.25
N MET A 44 -10.86 0.82 -3.38
CA MET A 44 -10.38 0.24 -4.63
C MET A 44 -11.23 -0.96 -5.08
N GLN A 45 -11.57 -1.87 -4.18
CA GLN A 45 -12.42 -3.03 -4.50
C GLN A 45 -13.83 -2.62 -4.95
N SER A 46 -14.37 -1.55 -4.38
CA SER A 46 -15.66 -0.98 -4.81
C SER A 46 -15.57 -0.17 -6.11
N GLY A 47 -14.37 0.08 -6.64
CA GLY A 47 -14.14 0.84 -7.87
C GLY A 47 -14.24 2.35 -7.70
N GLN A 48 -14.18 2.86 -6.46
CA GLN A 48 -14.27 4.28 -6.14
C GLN A 48 -12.95 5.03 -6.42
N CYS A 49 -11.81 4.35 -6.32
CA CYS A 49 -10.50 4.92 -6.58
C CYS A 49 -9.53 3.88 -7.18
N SER A 50 -8.46 4.39 -7.79
CA SER A 50 -7.26 3.62 -8.11
C SER A 50 -6.15 4.04 -7.15
N ILE A 51 -5.33 3.09 -6.70
CA ILE A 51 -4.30 3.36 -5.70
C ILE A 51 -2.94 3.01 -6.30
N SER A 52 -1.96 3.87 -6.07
CA SER A 52 -0.56 3.55 -6.30
C SER A 52 0.21 3.78 -5.00
N VAL A 53 1.10 2.86 -4.67
CA VAL A 53 1.96 2.94 -3.49
C VAL A 53 3.39 3.13 -3.96
N THR A 54 4.04 4.19 -3.48
CA THR A 54 5.46 4.43 -3.74
C THR A 54 6.24 4.06 -2.49
N ALA A 55 7.16 3.11 -2.62
CA ALA A 55 8.09 2.78 -1.56
C ALA A 55 9.24 3.80 -1.51
N CYS A 56 9.92 3.90 -0.35
CA CYS A 56 11.01 4.85 -0.14
C CYS A 56 12.21 4.63 -1.07
N ASP A 57 12.35 3.43 -1.66
CA ASP A 57 13.35 3.10 -2.68
C ASP A 57 12.94 3.55 -4.10
N GLY A 58 11.82 4.26 -4.23
CA GLY A 58 11.28 4.76 -5.50
C GLY A 58 10.49 3.72 -6.29
N ARG A 59 10.33 2.49 -5.78
CA ARG A 59 9.48 1.49 -6.43
C ARG A 59 8.02 1.90 -6.35
N LEU A 60 7.33 1.78 -7.48
CA LEU A 60 5.92 2.12 -7.60
C LEU A 60 5.10 0.84 -7.81
N LEU A 61 4.14 0.61 -6.93
CA LEU A 61 3.20 -0.50 -6.99
C LEU A 61 1.82 0.06 -7.35
N HIS A 62 1.35 -0.26 -8.55
CA HIS A 62 -0.01 0.06 -8.98
C HIS A 62 -0.97 -1.03 -8.51
N CYS A 63 -1.83 -0.67 -7.56
CA CYS A 63 -2.85 -1.57 -7.05
C CYS A 63 -4.07 -1.51 -7.99
N GLN A 64 -4.38 -2.63 -8.62
CA GLN A 64 -5.58 -2.79 -9.43
C GLN A 64 -6.54 -3.75 -8.75
N ARG A 65 -7.85 -3.55 -8.98
CA ARG A 65 -8.85 -4.54 -8.58
C ARG A 65 -8.45 -5.90 -9.18
N PRO A 66 -8.42 -6.99 -8.39
CA PRO A 66 -8.13 -8.31 -8.92
C PRO A 66 -9.17 -8.62 -9.99
N SER A 67 -8.71 -8.76 -11.23
CA SER A 67 -9.60 -9.08 -12.34
C SER A 67 -9.93 -10.57 -12.27
N PRO A 68 -11.22 -10.94 -12.30
CA PRO A 68 -11.63 -12.34 -12.22
C PRO A 68 -11.09 -13.20 -13.38
N TRP A 69 -10.56 -12.57 -14.44
CA TRP A 69 -10.01 -13.25 -15.61
C TRP A 69 -8.47 -13.33 -15.63
N LYS A 70 -7.78 -12.78 -14.61
CA LYS A 70 -6.31 -12.87 -14.49
C LYS A 70 -5.81 -14.17 -13.83
N PHE A 71 -6.65 -15.19 -13.67
CA PHE A 71 -6.20 -16.56 -13.29
C PHE A 71 -5.14 -17.13 -14.26
N TRP A 72 -5.15 -16.69 -15.52
CA TRP A 72 -4.19 -17.11 -16.55
C TRP A 72 -2.99 -16.16 -16.71
N GLY A 73 -2.92 -15.08 -15.93
CA GLY A 73 -1.82 -14.12 -15.99
C GLY A 73 -0.70 -14.50 -15.03
N THR A 74 0.55 -14.39 -15.47
CA THR A 74 1.75 -14.59 -14.66
C THR A 74 1.58 -13.92 -13.29
N PRO A 75 1.86 -14.61 -12.17
CA PRO A 75 1.74 -14.02 -10.85
C PRO A 75 2.56 -12.72 -10.81
N PRO A 76 2.02 -11.63 -10.21
CA PRO A 76 2.83 -10.45 -9.98
C PRO A 76 4.06 -10.88 -9.18
N ALA A 77 5.22 -10.34 -9.55
CA ALA A 77 6.51 -10.65 -8.95
C ALA A 77 6.36 -10.75 -7.43
N THR A 78 6.56 -11.96 -6.89
CA THR A 78 6.64 -12.19 -5.45
C THR A 78 7.88 -11.48 -4.92
N TRP A 79 7.85 -11.08 -3.64
CA TRP A 79 8.96 -10.38 -2.96
C TRP A 79 10.35 -11.03 -3.14
N GLU A 80 10.40 -12.33 -3.44
CA GLU A 80 11.62 -13.07 -3.79
C GLU A 80 12.31 -12.60 -5.09
N GLN A 81 11.65 -11.81 -5.94
CA GLN A 81 12.26 -11.30 -7.19
C GLN A 81 12.90 -9.93 -7.06
N LEU A 82 12.86 -9.33 -5.86
CA LEU A 82 13.39 -8.00 -5.59
C LEU A 82 14.57 -7.99 -4.61
N SER A 83 15.05 -9.19 -4.22
CA SER A 83 16.27 -9.44 -3.44
C SER A 83 17.48 -9.69 -4.32
#